data_AF-A0A7S3GPG8-F1
#
_entry.id   AF-A0A7S3GPG8-F1
#
_cell.length_a   1.000
_cell.length_b   1.000
_cell.length_c   1.000
_cell.angle_alpha   90.00
_cell.angle_beta   90.00
_cell.angle_gamma   90.00
#
_symmetry.space_group_name_H-M   'P 1'
#
loop_
_entity.id
_entity.type
_entity.pdbx_description
1 polymer ?
#
loop_
_entity_poly.entity_id
_entity_poly.type
_entity_poly.pdbx_seq_one_letter_code
_entity_poly.pdbx_strand_id
1 'polypeptide(L)'
;ATKVKESETLQATLDQQTADEAEKTKKLAESKGILDDTNSQLEADEAFFDETKSGCQTKAKEWAERTRMRTEELQGIAQAVQILSSPDAQKIFDSAHSTMFLQLSSKQKGAGSEERSAAFAKLKGIAAKYKNLGLAQIAWMLKSGGHFDK
;
A
#
# COMPACT_ATOMS: atom_id res chain seq x y z
N ALA A 1 15.19 -80.96 52.63
CA ALA A 1 16.26 -80.41 51.78
C ALA A 1 15.77 -80.08 50.36
N THR A 2 15.23 -81.03 49.60
CA THR A 2 14.81 -80.84 48.18
C THR A 2 13.69 -79.81 48.00
N LYS A 3 12.65 -79.86 48.85
CA LYS A 3 11.52 -78.91 48.83
C LYS A 3 11.91 -77.45 49.09
N VAL A 4 12.97 -77.23 49.89
CA VAL A 4 13.45 -75.87 50.19
C VAL A 4 14.16 -75.27 48.97
N LYS A 5 15.02 -76.05 48.30
CA LYS A 5 15.67 -75.64 47.05
C LYS A 5 14.68 -75.37 45.92
N GLU A 6 13.63 -76.20 45.80
CA GLU A 6 12.54 -75.96 44.83
C GLU A 6 11.83 -74.64 45.10
N SER A 7 11.53 -74.34 46.37
CA SER A 7 10.89 -73.08 46.77
C SER A 7 11.76 -71.86 46.50
N GLU A 8 13.06 -71.93 46.79
CA GLU A 8 14.02 -70.85 46.51
C GLU A 8 14.14 -70.58 45.01
N THR A 9 14.18 -71.63 44.18
CA THR A 9 14.25 -71.50 42.72
C THR A 9 12.98 -70.89 42.14
N LEU A 10 11.82 -71.30 42.65
CA LEU A 10 10.52 -70.73 42.25
C LEU A 10 10.41 -69.25 42.65
N GLN A 11 10.87 -68.88 43.85
CA GLN A 11 10.89 -67.49 44.30
C GLN A 11 11.78 -66.62 43.41
N ALA A 12 13.01 -67.08 43.11
CA ALA A 12 13.92 -66.36 42.21
C ALA A 12 13.34 -66.18 40.80
N THR A 13 12.63 -67.20 40.29
CA THR A 13 11.96 -67.13 38.98
C THR A 13 10.79 -66.12 39.02
N LEU A 14 10.03 -66.08 40.11
CA LEU A 14 8.91 -65.16 40.28
C LEU A 14 9.40 -63.71 40.37
N ASP A 15 10.47 -63.45 41.11
CA ASP A 15 11.09 -62.14 41.22
C ASP A 15 11.60 -61.66 39.85
N GLN A 16 12.22 -62.55 39.08
CA GLN A 16 12.69 -62.24 37.72
C GLN A 16 11.54 -61.96 36.76
N GLN A 17 10.47 -62.76 36.78
CA GLN A 17 9.29 -62.51 35.95
C GLN A 17 8.59 -61.20 36.30
N THR A 18 8.54 -60.85 37.58
CA THR A 18 7.95 -59.59 38.06
C THR A 18 8.79 -58.39 37.61
N ALA A 19 10.12 -58.52 37.64
CA ALA A 19 11.03 -57.51 37.08
C ALA A 19 10.85 -57.34 35.56
N ASP A 20 10.74 -58.45 34.81
CA ASP A 20 10.50 -58.44 33.37
C ASP A 20 9.14 -57.81 33.03
N GLU A 21 8.10 -58.10 33.81
CA GLU A 21 6.77 -57.52 33.64
C GLU A 21 6.79 -56.00 33.87
N ALA A 22 7.48 -55.55 34.92
CA ALA A 22 7.67 -54.13 35.19
C ALA A 22 8.42 -53.42 34.05
N GLU A 23 9.49 -54.02 33.53
CA GLU A 23 10.24 -53.47 32.39
C GLU A 23 9.39 -53.40 31.12
N LYS A 24 8.64 -54.46 30.80
CA LYS A 24 7.73 -54.48 29.65
C LYS A 24 6.62 -53.44 29.79
N THR A 25 6.08 -53.27 30.99
CA THR A 25 5.03 -52.28 31.27
C THR A 25 5.57 -50.85 31.09
N LYS A 26 6.79 -50.59 31.56
CA LYS A 26 7.48 -49.32 31.33
C LYS A 26 7.69 -49.06 29.83
N LYS A 27 8.26 -50.03 29.10
CA LYS A 27 8.47 -49.93 27.65
C LYS A 27 7.18 -49.72 26.87
N LEU A 28 6.09 -50.37 27.29
CA LEU A 28 4.78 -50.19 26.68
C LEU A 28 4.27 -48.76 26.88
N ALA A 29 4.41 -48.21 28.09
CA ALA A 29 4.01 -46.84 28.38
C ALA A 29 4.84 -45.82 27.58
N GLU A 30 6.15 -46.00 27.52
CA GLU A 30 7.07 -45.17 26.72
C GLU A 30 6.70 -45.24 25.23
N SER A 31 6.47 -46.44 24.69
CA SER A 31 6.11 -46.63 23.28
C SER A 31 4.77 -45.99 22.93
N LYS A 32 3.80 -46.03 23.86
CA LYS A 32 2.51 -45.36 23.68
C LYS A 32 2.64 -43.84 23.65
N GLY A 33 3.48 -43.28 24.53
CA GLY A 33 3.77 -41.83 24.53
C GLY A 33 4.43 -41.40 23.22
N ILE A 34 5.45 -42.13 22.78
CA ILE A 34 6.12 -41.84 21.50
C ILE A 34 5.15 -41.92 20.32
N LEU A 35 4.24 -42.91 20.32
CA LEU A 35 3.24 -43.05 19.27
C LEU A 35 2.29 -41.86 19.23
N ASP A 36 1.81 -41.40 20.39
CA ASP A 36 0.91 -40.25 20.49
C ASP A 36 1.60 -38.96 20.01
N ASP A 37 2.82 -38.71 20.47
CA ASP A 37 3.64 -37.58 20.04
C ASP A 37 3.91 -37.62 18.53
N THR A 38 4.22 -38.81 17.98
CA THR A 38 4.50 -38.98 16.55
C THR A 38 3.25 -38.76 15.70
N ASN A 39 2.09 -39.24 16.15
CA ASN A 39 0.82 -39.00 15.45
C ASN A 39 0.45 -37.52 15.47
N SER A 40 0.63 -36.84 16.61
CA SER A 40 0.39 -35.40 16.70
C SER A 40 1.32 -34.61 15.76
N GLN A 41 2.59 -34.99 15.67
CA GLN A 41 3.53 -34.38 14.73
C GLN A 41 3.13 -34.65 13.28
N LEU A 42 2.69 -35.87 12.96
CA LEU A 42 2.24 -36.24 11.62
C LEU A 42 1.04 -35.39 11.18
N GLU A 43 0.02 -35.24 12.04
CA GLU A 43 -1.15 -34.41 11.75
C GLU A 43 -0.77 -32.94 11.51
N ALA A 44 0.17 -32.41 12.30
CA ALA A 44 0.68 -31.06 12.13
C ALA A 44 1.44 -30.89 10.80
N ASP A 45 2.27 -31.88 10.43
CA ASP A 45 3.05 -31.87 9.19
C ASP A 45 2.15 -32.00 7.96
N GLU A 46 1.09 -32.82 8.01
CA GLU A 46 0.11 -32.94 6.94
C GLU A 46 -0.65 -31.63 6.72
N ALA A 47 -1.12 -30.99 7.79
CA ALA A 47 -1.79 -29.70 7.70
C ALA A 47 -0.86 -28.60 7.13
N PHE A 48 0.39 -28.57 7.58
CA PHE A 48 1.39 -27.63 7.06
C PHE A 48 1.70 -27.88 5.58
N PHE A 49 1.79 -29.15 5.17
CA PHE A 49 2.03 -29.53 3.78
C PHE A 49 0.88 -29.08 2.87
N ASP A 50 -0.36 -29.29 3.28
CA ASP A 50 -1.53 -28.91 2.49
C ASP A 50 -1.65 -27.39 2.34
N GLU A 51 -1.42 -26.62 3.41
CA GLU A 51 -1.39 -25.16 3.35
C GLU A 51 -0.26 -24.67 2.43
N THR A 52 0.94 -25.24 2.58
CA THR A 52 2.09 -24.89 1.73
C THR A 52 1.80 -25.18 0.26
N LYS A 53 1.21 -26.33 -0.04
CA LYS A 53 0.83 -26.73 -1.40
C LYS A 53 -0.18 -25.77 -2.01
N SER A 54 -1.22 -25.41 -1.26
CA SER A 54 -2.21 -24.41 -1.67
C SER A 54 -1.58 -23.04 -1.93
N GLY A 55 -0.70 -22.59 -1.02
CA GLY A 55 0.06 -21.36 -1.17
C GLY A 55 0.93 -21.35 -2.42
N CYS A 56 1.69 -22.41 -2.66
CA CYS A 56 2.52 -22.55 -3.87
C CYS A 56 1.68 -22.50 -5.15
N GLN A 57 0.56 -23.20 -5.22
CA GLN A 57 -0.32 -23.20 -6.39
C GLN A 57 -0.92 -21.81 -6.65
N THR A 58 -1.37 -21.13 -5.60
CA THR A 58 -1.92 -19.78 -5.70
C THR A 58 -0.87 -18.80 -6.21
N LYS A 59 0.34 -18.84 -5.63
CA LYS A 59 1.44 -17.96 -6.05
C LYS A 59 1.91 -18.24 -7.47
N ALA A 60 1.93 -19.50 -7.89
CA ALA A 60 2.24 -19.86 -9.27
C ALA A 60 1.21 -19.26 -10.26
N LYS A 61 -0.08 -19.38 -9.97
CA LYS A 61 -1.16 -18.79 -10.78
C LYS A 61 -1.06 -17.28 -10.86
N GLU A 62 -0.91 -16.62 -9.70
CA GLU A 62 -0.76 -15.16 -9.65
C GLU A 62 0.48 -14.69 -10.45
N TRP A 63 1.59 -15.41 -10.35
CA TRP A 63 2.82 -15.07 -11.08
C TRP A 63 2.65 -15.23 -12.60
N ALA A 64 2.00 -16.30 -13.04
CA ALA A 64 1.69 -16.51 -14.45
C ALA A 64 0.81 -15.38 -15.00
N GLU A 65 -0.26 -15.00 -14.28
CA GLU A 65 -1.13 -13.89 -14.69
C GLU A 65 -0.39 -12.56 -14.72
N ARG A 66 0.42 -12.24 -13.69
CA ARG A 66 1.24 -11.02 -13.68
C ARG A 66 2.21 -10.99 -14.86
N THR A 67 2.82 -12.11 -15.18
CA THR A 67 3.77 -12.22 -16.30
C THR A 67 3.06 -12.00 -17.64
N ARG A 68 1.88 -12.60 -17.82
CA ARG A 68 1.04 -12.41 -19.00
C ARG A 68 0.62 -10.94 -19.14
N MET A 69 0.01 -10.36 -18.11
CA MET A 69 -0.43 -8.95 -18.11
C MET A 69 0.75 -8.01 -18.39
N ARG A 70 1.91 -8.21 -17.75
CA ARG A 70 3.10 -7.38 -18.01
C ARG A 70 3.56 -7.45 -19.47
N THR A 71 3.46 -8.63 -20.09
CA THR A 71 3.82 -8.80 -21.50
C THR A 71 2.86 -8.02 -22.40
N GLU A 72 1.56 -8.09 -22.10
CA GLU A 72 0.52 -7.32 -22.81
C GLU A 72 0.69 -5.81 -22.60
N GLU A 73 0.98 -5.37 -21.37
CA GLU A 73 1.27 -3.96 -21.05
C GLU A 73 2.47 -3.44 -21.83
N LEU A 74 3.58 -4.21 -21.89
CA LEU A 74 4.76 -3.82 -22.66
C LEU A 74 4.47 -3.70 -24.15
N GLN A 75 3.67 -4.63 -24.70
CA GLN A 75 3.22 -4.54 -26.10
C GLN A 75 2.34 -3.30 -26.33
N GLY A 76 1.40 -3.02 -25.42
CA GLY A 76 0.56 -1.83 -25.47
C GLY A 76 1.36 -0.53 -25.39
N ILE A 77 2.36 -0.46 -24.50
CA ILE A 77 3.28 0.69 -24.40
C ILE A 77 4.06 0.86 -25.71
N ALA A 78 4.60 -0.22 -26.27
CA ALA A 78 5.33 -0.16 -27.54
C ALA A 78 4.44 0.35 -28.69
N GLN A 79 3.19 -0.11 -28.77
CA GLN A 79 2.21 0.36 -29.75
C GLN A 79 1.87 1.84 -29.53
N ALA A 80 1.64 2.27 -28.29
CA ALA A 80 1.36 3.66 -27.97
C ALA A 80 2.52 4.57 -28.38
N VAL A 81 3.76 4.17 -28.08
CA VAL A 81 4.97 4.90 -28.52
C VAL A 81 5.04 4.98 -30.04
N GLN A 82 4.73 3.90 -30.76
CA GLN A 82 4.71 3.89 -32.22
C GLN A 82 3.68 4.86 -32.79
N ILE A 83 2.46 4.89 -32.23
CA ILE A 83 1.40 5.80 -32.65
C ILE A 83 1.81 7.25 -32.40
N LEU A 84 2.27 7.56 -31.18
CA LEU A 84 2.65 8.91 -30.77
C LEU A 84 3.90 9.43 -31.52
N SER A 85 4.79 8.53 -31.90
CA SER A 85 6.01 8.86 -32.66
C SER A 85 5.80 8.82 -34.17
N SER A 86 4.58 8.51 -34.64
CA SER A 86 4.29 8.48 -36.07
C SER A 86 4.43 9.89 -36.68
N PRO A 87 4.85 10.01 -37.95
CA PRO A 87 4.99 11.31 -38.61
C PRO A 87 3.70 12.13 -38.62
N ASP A 88 2.54 11.46 -38.67
CA ASP A 88 1.25 12.14 -38.65
C ASP A 88 0.88 12.65 -37.26
N ALA A 89 1.18 11.89 -36.20
CA ALA A 89 1.04 12.39 -34.83
C ALA A 89 1.98 13.57 -34.57
N GLN A 90 3.23 13.52 -35.05
CA GLN A 90 4.20 14.62 -34.94
C GLN A 90 3.66 15.90 -35.61
N LYS A 91 3.11 15.81 -36.83
CA LYS A 91 2.50 16.98 -37.51
C LYS A 91 1.34 17.57 -36.71
N ILE A 92 0.52 16.75 -36.07
CA ILE A 92 -0.57 17.21 -35.20
C ILE A 92 0.01 17.96 -33.99
N PHE A 93 1.05 17.41 -33.35
CA PHE A 93 1.72 18.06 -32.22
C PHE A 93 2.38 19.38 -32.62
N ASP A 94 3.03 19.45 -33.79
CA ASP A 94 3.63 20.68 -34.31
C ASP A 94 2.57 21.75 -34.62
N SER A 95 1.46 21.33 -35.22
CA SER A 95 0.32 22.23 -35.52
C SER A 95 -0.34 22.74 -34.24
N ALA A 96 -0.52 21.86 -33.25
CA ALA A 96 -1.04 22.23 -31.94
C ALA A 96 -0.07 23.18 -31.22
N HIS A 97 1.23 22.90 -31.22
CA HIS A 97 2.25 23.76 -30.60
C HIS A 97 2.24 25.17 -31.20
N SER A 98 2.05 25.26 -32.52
CA SER A 98 1.97 26.53 -33.25
C SER A 98 0.71 27.34 -32.92
N THR A 99 -0.35 26.69 -32.42
CA THR A 99 -1.65 27.31 -32.11
C THR A 99 -1.92 27.39 -30.61
N MET A 100 -1.05 26.82 -29.78
CA MET A 100 -1.17 26.84 -28.33
C MET A 100 -0.71 28.19 -27.77
N PHE A 101 -1.64 28.93 -27.18
CA PHE A 101 -1.32 30.13 -26.42
C PHE A 101 -1.07 29.77 -24.95
N LEU A 102 0.17 29.38 -24.63
CA LEU A 102 0.57 29.06 -23.26
C LEU A 102 0.85 30.35 -22.49
N GLN A 103 0.06 30.64 -21.45
CA GLN A 103 0.32 31.78 -20.57
C GLN A 103 1.55 31.49 -19.68
N LEU A 104 2.73 31.93 -20.11
CA LEU A 104 4.01 31.70 -19.42
C LEU A 104 4.14 32.49 -18.10
N SER A 105 3.50 33.64 -18.02
CA SER A 105 3.51 34.46 -16.82
C SER A 105 2.22 35.25 -16.71
N SER A 106 1.59 35.20 -15.55
CA SER A 106 0.58 36.17 -15.17
C SER A 106 1.25 37.21 -14.29
N LYS A 107 1.30 38.46 -14.75
CA LYS A 107 1.63 39.58 -13.89
C LYS A 107 0.31 40.23 -13.50
N GLN A 108 -0.19 39.88 -12.32
CA GLN A 108 -1.30 40.60 -11.70
C GLN A 108 -0.79 41.98 -11.26
N LYS A 109 -0.65 42.91 -12.21
CA LYS A 109 -0.80 44.32 -11.87
C LYS A 109 -2.27 44.46 -11.52
N GLY A 110 -2.61 44.62 -10.25
CA GLY A 110 -3.98 44.95 -9.86
C GLY A 110 -4.40 46.14 -10.71
N ALA A 111 -5.29 45.91 -11.68
CA ALA A 111 -5.60 46.89 -12.70
C ALA A 111 -6.13 48.14 -11.99
N GLY A 112 -5.35 49.23 -12.03
CA GLY A 112 -5.71 50.46 -11.37
C GLY A 112 -5.23 50.61 -9.93
N SER A 113 -4.37 49.77 -9.34
CA SER A 113 -3.88 50.02 -7.97
C SER A 113 -3.12 51.36 -7.87
N GLU A 114 -2.19 51.60 -8.79
CA GLU A 114 -1.41 52.85 -8.83
C GLU A 114 -2.25 54.00 -9.38
N GLU A 115 -3.02 53.76 -10.45
CA GLU A 115 -3.86 54.77 -11.09
C GLU A 115 -5.03 55.22 -10.20
N ARG A 116 -5.65 54.31 -9.44
CA ARG A 116 -6.68 54.65 -8.42
C ARG A 116 -6.07 55.36 -7.24
N SER A 117 -4.87 54.99 -6.81
CA SER A 117 -4.17 55.71 -5.74
C SER A 117 -3.87 57.16 -6.16
N ALA A 118 -3.44 57.37 -7.41
CA ALA A 118 -3.21 58.69 -7.98
C ALA A 118 -4.52 59.49 -8.10
N ALA A 119 -5.58 58.89 -8.63
CA ALA A 119 -6.90 59.52 -8.76
C ALA A 119 -7.54 59.85 -7.40
N PHE A 120 -7.39 58.96 -6.40
CA PHE A 120 -7.82 59.21 -5.02
C PHE A 120 -7.13 60.44 -4.43
N ALA A 121 -5.81 60.57 -4.61
CA ALA A 121 -5.05 61.70 -4.07
C ALA A 121 -5.55 63.04 -4.65
N LYS A 122 -5.86 63.08 -5.95
CA LYS A 122 -6.41 64.27 -6.61
C LYS A 122 -7.82 64.59 -6.12
N LEU A 123 -8.72 63.62 -6.07
CA LEU A 123 -10.10 63.82 -5.62
C LEU A 123 -10.18 64.22 -4.15
N LYS A 124 -9.33 63.66 -3.28
CA LYS A 124 -9.21 64.05 -1.87
C LYS A 124 -8.82 65.52 -1.72
N GLY A 125 -7.84 66.00 -2.51
CA GLY A 125 -7.40 67.40 -2.48
C GLY A 125 -8.51 68.38 -2.88
N ILE A 126 -9.27 68.04 -3.90
CA ILE A 126 -10.42 68.84 -4.37
C ILE A 126 -11.55 68.82 -3.33
N ALA A 127 -11.89 67.63 -2.81
CA ALA A 127 -12.92 67.49 -1.78
C ALA A 127 -12.61 68.30 -0.51
N ALA A 128 -11.34 68.32 -0.08
CA ALA A 128 -10.89 69.11 1.06
C ALA A 128 -10.96 70.62 0.80
N LYS A 129 -10.59 71.07 -0.41
CA LYS A 129 -10.61 72.49 -0.79
C LYS A 129 -12.03 73.05 -0.88
N TYR A 130 -12.96 72.30 -1.47
CA TYR A 130 -14.35 72.73 -1.69
C TYR A 130 -15.33 72.21 -0.62
N LYS A 131 -14.83 71.49 0.39
CA LYS A 131 -15.62 70.87 1.48
C LYS A 131 -16.83 70.09 0.95
N ASN A 132 -16.66 69.40 -0.16
CA ASN A 132 -17.74 68.66 -0.83
C ASN A 132 -17.72 67.19 -0.39
N LEU A 133 -18.76 66.79 0.35
CA LEU A 133 -18.92 65.45 0.92
C LEU A 133 -19.12 64.37 -0.16
N GLY A 134 -19.78 64.69 -1.28
CA GLY A 134 -19.99 63.75 -2.38
C GLY A 134 -18.68 63.37 -3.06
N LEU A 135 -17.80 64.34 -3.30
CA LEU A 135 -16.44 64.10 -3.83
C LEU A 135 -15.57 63.31 -2.85
N ALA A 136 -15.72 63.55 -1.54
CA ALA A 136 -15.03 62.77 -0.51
C ALA A 136 -15.48 61.31 -0.49
N GLN A 137 -16.79 61.06 -0.67
CA GLN A 137 -17.36 59.72 -0.73
C GLN A 137 -16.91 58.97 -1.99
N ILE A 138 -16.89 59.62 -3.15
CA ILE A 138 -16.38 59.04 -4.41
C ILE A 138 -14.89 58.72 -4.29
N ALA A 139 -14.09 59.62 -3.69
CA ALA A 139 -12.68 59.35 -3.43
C ALA A 139 -12.52 58.10 -2.54
N TRP A 140 -13.29 58.01 -1.45
CA TRP A 140 -13.21 56.85 -0.56
C TRP A 140 -13.59 55.54 -1.26
N MET A 141 -14.65 55.55 -2.09
CA MET A 141 -15.05 54.39 -2.89
C MET A 141 -13.95 53.93 -3.86
N LEU A 142 -13.23 54.88 -4.46
CA LEU A 142 -12.11 54.57 -5.36
C LEU A 142 -10.93 53.93 -4.62
N LYS A 143 -10.72 54.29 -3.35
CA LYS A 143 -9.67 53.71 -2.49
C LYS A 143 -10.06 52.35 -1.91
N SER A 144 -11.32 52.14 -1.54
CA SER A 144 -11.80 50.88 -0.97
C SER A 144 -11.87 49.74 -1.98
N GLY A 145 -11.69 50.03 -3.28
CA GLY A 145 -11.86 49.07 -4.37
C GLY A 145 -13.33 48.79 -4.66
N GLY A 146 -13.61 48.43 -5.90
CA GLY A 146 -14.93 48.02 -6.37
C GLY A 146 -15.11 46.50 -6.37
N HIS A 147 -16.33 46.07 -6.67
CA HIS A 147 -16.70 44.65 -6.78
C HIS A 147 -15.88 43.88 -7.82
N PHE A 148 -15.29 44.58 -8.79
CA PHE A 148 -14.53 44.02 -9.91
C PHE A 148 -13.00 43.98 -9.69
N ASP A 149 -12.54 44.23 -8.45
CA ASP A 149 -11.10 44.29 -8.10
C ASP A 149 -10.53 43.04 -7.45
N LYS A 150 -11.29 41.94 -7.50
CA LYS A 150 -10.84 40.60 -7.09
C LYS A 150 -10.52 39.76 -8.31
#